data_AF-A0A6A6JZM4-F1
#
_entry.id   AF-A0A6A6JZM4-F1
#
_cell.length_a   1.000
_cell.length_b   1.000
_cell.length_c   1.000
_cell.angle_alpha   90.00
_cell.angle_beta   90.00
_cell.angle_gamma   90.00
#
_symmetry.space_group_name_H-M   'P 1'
#
loop_
_entity.id
_entity.type
_entity.pdbx_description
1 polymer ?
#
loop_
_entity_poly.entity_id
_entity_poly.type
_entity_poly.pdbx_seq_one_letter_code
_entity_poly.pdbx_strand_id
1 'polypeptide(L)'
;MSTTMIPMTDIDRRILRELPDFAIHVQGDKVPDWFANIRIFFHPAVRTTASSITRASKTDIRSRTSKEWFKPDNRHRGGIRKPRTRFDGRKDITHVMHHPKTLAQFERHAVHLMASVLGLRRASSPFTLVLDDLNQRATPLLNEFMYRALSRNVNIVYVSFESKRTPHPSVTFIPAWDGLTGATLLNEVEQAMKNFTDSLVIVDSLHELFALKDMSMNALFALVAVQYNSLLVGVYHQDLAPDTTKTDPYTPPPLNLLKYLATTIIECKSFAHVLAAKAAAARSLPEPTFGLLQGAEGIIQCLDANDTRGIVLDAEFRRKSGRAEKGKYFLRPSRGSDYHEALLPGQVMGTLKKEFVTTLDKNPVYMSDEVIGLVNAAANGNVGAKTDIVESTFELGLTEKQKAARGEVVLPYFDAQKTMGEAGEGGRILYDMGSEDDFDEEEDEI
;
A
#
# COMPACT_ATOMS: atom_id res chain seq x y z
N MET A 1 -17.16 -22.39 15.58
CA MET A 1 -18.58 -22.76 15.41
C MET A 1 -18.79 -23.00 13.92
N SER A 2 -19.41 -24.11 13.53
CA SER A 2 -19.87 -24.27 12.13
C SER A 2 -20.98 -23.24 11.94
N THR A 3 -20.81 -22.30 11.03
CA THR A 3 -21.86 -21.32 10.74
C THR A 3 -22.95 -22.06 9.99
N THR A 4 -24.02 -22.38 10.69
CA THR A 4 -25.25 -22.88 10.11
C THR A 4 -25.78 -21.86 9.10
N MET A 5 -26.41 -22.38 8.05
CA MET A 5 -26.95 -21.59 6.94
C MET A 5 -28.48 -21.68 7.03
N ILE A 6 -29.14 -20.53 7.17
CA ILE A 6 -30.60 -20.40 7.24
C ILE A 6 -31.14 -20.01 5.86
N PRO A 7 -32.35 -20.45 5.48
CA PRO A 7 -33.01 -20.00 4.26
C PRO A 7 -33.19 -18.48 4.23
N MET A 8 -32.84 -17.90 3.08
CA MET A 8 -32.89 -16.47 2.80
C MET A 8 -34.35 -16.01 2.71
N THR A 9 -34.68 -14.98 3.49
CA THR A 9 -36.01 -14.35 3.52
C THR A 9 -36.05 -13.13 2.61
N ASP A 10 -37.25 -12.62 2.31
CA ASP A 10 -37.39 -11.41 1.48
C ASP A 10 -36.80 -10.15 2.16
N ILE A 11 -36.73 -10.15 3.50
CA ILE A 11 -36.04 -9.11 4.27
C ILE A 11 -34.52 -9.14 3.98
N ASP A 12 -33.93 -10.33 3.90
CA ASP A 12 -32.49 -10.47 3.59
C ASP A 12 -32.17 -10.00 2.18
N ARG A 13 -33.03 -10.33 1.21
CA ARG A 13 -32.91 -9.85 -0.17
C ARG A 13 -32.90 -8.33 -0.26
N ARG A 14 -33.70 -7.66 0.58
CA ARG A 14 -33.74 -6.20 0.67
C ARG A 14 -32.47 -5.63 1.31
N ILE A 15 -32.02 -6.21 2.42
CA ILE A 15 -30.78 -5.81 3.11
C ILE A 15 -29.57 -5.98 2.19
N LEU A 16 -29.50 -7.06 1.41
CA LEU A 16 -28.41 -7.33 0.47
C LEU A 16 -28.41 -6.41 -0.76
N ARG A 17 -29.57 -5.84 -1.14
CA ARG A 17 -29.63 -4.79 -2.17
C ARG A 17 -29.11 -3.46 -1.66
N GLU A 18 -29.34 -3.16 -0.38
CA GLU A 18 -28.86 -1.93 0.26
C GLU A 18 -27.39 -2.03 0.69
N LEU A 19 -26.89 -3.24 0.93
CA LEU A 19 -25.53 -3.52 1.40
C LEU A 19 -24.89 -4.67 0.59
N PRO A 20 -24.35 -4.37 -0.60
CA PRO A 20 -23.74 -5.37 -1.47
C PRO A 20 -22.50 -6.03 -0.85
N ASP A 21 -21.87 -5.39 0.13
CA ASP A 21 -20.69 -5.90 0.84
C ASP A 21 -20.96 -7.24 1.55
N PHE A 22 -22.20 -7.48 1.99
CA PHE A 22 -22.56 -8.74 2.64
C PHE A 22 -22.93 -9.86 1.67
N ALA A 23 -23.06 -9.55 0.36
CA ALA A 23 -23.36 -10.56 -0.66
C ALA A 23 -22.25 -11.62 -0.77
N ILE A 24 -21.02 -11.28 -0.33
CA ILE A 24 -19.88 -12.22 -0.29
C ILE A 24 -20.10 -13.41 0.65
N HIS A 25 -21.05 -13.31 1.59
CA HIS A 25 -21.33 -14.34 2.58
C HIS A 25 -22.58 -15.18 2.25
N VAL A 26 -23.25 -14.89 1.13
CA VAL A 26 -24.48 -15.56 0.69
C VAL A 26 -24.13 -16.76 -0.19
N GLN A 27 -24.75 -17.91 0.06
CA GLN A 27 -24.59 -19.11 -0.77
C GLN A 27 -25.96 -19.55 -1.31
N GLY A 28 -26.25 -19.17 -2.56
CA GLY A 28 -27.57 -19.42 -3.17
C GLY A 28 -28.69 -18.66 -2.44
N ASP A 29 -29.81 -19.32 -2.17
CA ASP A 29 -30.91 -18.79 -1.33
C ASP A 29 -30.69 -19.04 0.17
N LYS A 30 -29.44 -19.06 0.64
CA LYS A 30 -29.12 -19.25 2.07
C LYS A 30 -28.18 -18.15 2.57
N VAL A 31 -28.49 -17.67 3.77
CA VAL A 31 -27.70 -16.68 4.51
C VAL A 31 -27.12 -17.31 5.77
N PRO A 32 -25.91 -16.89 6.21
CA PRO A 32 -25.35 -17.34 7.47
C PRO A 32 -26.23 -17.02 8.67
N ASP A 33 -26.23 -17.85 9.72
CA ASP A 33 -27.07 -17.64 10.91
C ASP A 33 -26.86 -16.29 11.61
N TRP A 34 -25.64 -15.74 11.55
CA TRP A 34 -25.35 -14.42 12.12
C TRP A 34 -26.06 -13.29 11.35
N PHE A 35 -26.48 -13.51 10.11
CA PHE A 35 -27.27 -12.55 9.33
C PHE A 35 -28.66 -12.33 9.96
N ALA A 36 -29.17 -13.30 10.73
CA ALA A 36 -30.39 -13.12 11.52
C ALA A 36 -30.25 -12.02 12.58
N ASN A 37 -29.06 -11.80 13.13
CA ASN A 37 -28.82 -10.69 14.07
C ASN A 37 -28.86 -9.33 13.36
N ILE A 38 -28.49 -9.27 12.07
CA ILE A 38 -28.63 -8.06 11.25
C ILE A 38 -30.11 -7.73 11.02
N ARG A 39 -30.98 -8.74 10.84
CA ARG A 39 -32.44 -8.52 10.71
C ARG A 39 -33.01 -7.72 11.89
N ILE A 40 -32.50 -7.96 13.10
CA ILE A 40 -32.95 -7.28 14.34
C ILE A 40 -32.62 -5.78 14.30
N PHE A 41 -31.49 -5.40 13.69
CA PHE A 41 -31.10 -4.00 13.56
C PHE A 41 -31.90 -3.24 12.50
N PHE A 42 -32.36 -3.93 11.45
CA PHE A 42 -33.18 -3.33 10.39
C PHE A 42 -34.68 -3.38 10.69
N HIS A 43 -35.14 -4.31 11.52
CA HIS A 43 -36.52 -4.41 11.99
C HIS A 43 -36.58 -4.89 13.46
N PRO A 44 -36.84 -3.99 14.42
CA PRO A 44 -36.81 -4.31 15.86
C PRO A 44 -37.95 -5.23 16.35
N ALA A 45 -38.86 -5.66 15.48
CA ALA A 45 -40.03 -6.47 15.84
C ALA A 45 -39.74 -7.99 15.95
N VAL A 46 -38.55 -8.46 15.56
CA VAL A 46 -38.22 -9.90 15.56
C VAL A 46 -37.22 -10.22 16.67
N ARG A 47 -37.71 -10.61 17.84
CA ARG A 47 -36.89 -11.21 18.91
C ARG A 47 -37.18 -12.70 18.99
N THR A 48 -36.23 -13.54 18.61
CA THR A 48 -36.22 -14.96 18.95
C THR A 48 -35.05 -15.30 19.85
N THR A 49 -35.36 -16.06 20.88
CA THR A 49 -34.53 -16.52 22.00
C THR A 49 -33.73 -17.77 21.64
N ALA A 50 -32.41 -17.79 21.86
CA ALA A 50 -31.60 -19.00 22.03
C ALA A 50 -30.24 -18.60 22.65
N SER A 51 -29.96 -18.86 23.93
CA SER A 51 -29.66 -20.13 24.62
C SER A 51 -28.24 -20.67 24.35
N SER A 52 -27.56 -20.91 25.47
CA SER A 52 -26.17 -21.34 25.68
C SER A 52 -25.89 -22.77 25.21
N ILE A 53 -24.73 -23.03 24.58
CA ILE A 53 -24.18 -24.39 24.45
C ILE A 53 -22.65 -24.42 24.62
N THR A 54 -22.24 -25.51 25.27
CA THR A 54 -21.01 -25.92 25.95
C THR A 54 -19.89 -26.46 25.03
N ARG A 55 -18.69 -26.61 25.62
CA ARG A 55 -17.43 -27.13 25.05
C ARG A 55 -17.51 -28.57 24.53
N ALA A 56 -16.83 -28.84 23.41
CA ALA A 56 -16.37 -30.18 23.02
C ALA A 56 -14.96 -30.16 22.39
N SER A 57 -14.31 -31.31 22.42
CA SER A 57 -12.86 -31.59 22.43
C SER A 57 -12.15 -31.55 21.05
N LYS A 58 -10.81 -31.40 21.13
CA LYS A 58 -9.86 -31.32 20.02
C LYS A 58 -9.55 -32.69 19.40
N THR A 59 -9.38 -32.73 18.08
CA THR A 59 -8.54 -33.70 17.39
C THR A 59 -7.53 -32.97 16.51
N ASP A 60 -6.26 -33.38 16.64
CA ASP A 60 -5.06 -32.73 16.14
C ASP A 60 -4.61 -33.47 14.86
N ILE A 61 -4.66 -32.83 13.69
CA ILE A 61 -4.02 -33.37 12.48
C ILE A 61 -3.10 -32.27 11.92
N ARG A 62 -1.80 -32.57 11.95
CA ARG A 62 -0.71 -31.63 11.67
C ARG A 62 -0.24 -31.78 10.23
N SER A 63 -0.08 -30.66 9.52
CA SER A 63 0.99 -30.47 8.53
C SER A 63 1.95 -29.39 9.04
N ARG A 64 3.24 -29.64 8.89
CA ARG A 64 4.37 -28.80 9.35
C ARG A 64 4.96 -28.14 8.11
N THR A 65 4.63 -26.86 7.86
CA THR A 65 5.49 -25.84 7.19
C THR A 65 4.83 -24.48 6.92
N SER A 66 3.55 -24.25 7.27
CA SER A 66 2.88 -22.92 7.19
C SER A 66 2.58 -22.26 8.55
N LYS A 67 2.99 -22.88 9.66
CA LYS A 67 2.50 -22.58 11.01
C LYS A 67 3.03 -21.30 11.68
N GLU A 68 4.04 -20.64 11.15
CA GLU A 68 4.58 -19.44 11.81
C GLU A 68 3.84 -18.15 11.44
N TRP A 69 3.07 -18.15 10.35
CA TRP A 69 2.34 -16.95 9.91
C TRP A 69 0.87 -16.94 10.36
N PHE A 70 0.27 -18.10 10.52
CA PHE A 70 -1.14 -18.24 10.87
C PHE A 70 -1.32 -18.53 12.37
N LYS A 71 -2.11 -17.71 13.07
CA LYS A 71 -2.33 -17.86 14.52
C LYS A 71 -3.70 -18.52 14.82
N PRO A 72 -3.72 -19.77 15.31
CA PRO A 72 -4.99 -20.46 15.60
C PRO A 72 -5.73 -19.89 16.82
N ASP A 73 -5.04 -19.21 17.73
CA ASP A 73 -5.63 -18.51 18.87
C ASP A 73 -4.82 -17.22 19.11
N ASN A 74 -5.47 -16.07 19.01
CA ASN A 74 -4.85 -14.75 19.21
C ASN A 74 -5.12 -14.18 20.61
N ARG A 75 -5.77 -14.92 21.50
CA ARG A 75 -6.04 -14.46 22.87
C ARG A 75 -4.83 -14.65 23.78
N HIS A 76 -4.58 -13.67 24.64
CA HIS A 76 -3.52 -13.72 25.64
C HIS A 76 -3.87 -14.73 26.73
N ARG A 77 -3.09 -15.81 26.83
CA ARG A 77 -3.22 -16.82 27.89
C ARG A 77 -2.08 -16.67 28.90
N GLY A 78 -1.99 -15.51 29.56
CA GLY A 78 -1.25 -15.29 30.82
C GLY A 78 0.15 -15.92 30.96
N GLY A 79 0.92 -16.02 29.88
CA GLY A 79 2.25 -16.61 29.90
C GLY A 79 3.33 -15.54 29.92
N ILE A 80 4.37 -15.73 30.76
CA ILE A 80 5.57 -14.89 30.76
C ILE A 80 6.09 -14.77 29.33
N ARG A 81 6.13 -13.54 28.80
CA ARG A 81 6.76 -13.22 27.52
C ARG A 81 8.22 -13.66 27.63
N LYS A 82 8.59 -14.81 27.03
CA LYS A 82 10.00 -15.15 26.92
C LYS A 82 10.66 -14.08 26.04
N PRO A 83 11.66 -13.32 26.54
CA PRO A 83 12.45 -12.50 25.66
C PRO A 83 13.05 -13.42 24.60
N ARG A 84 12.91 -13.04 23.34
CA ARG A 84 13.48 -13.81 22.25
C ARG A 84 14.99 -13.85 22.46
N THR A 85 15.55 -15.04 22.38
CA THR A 85 16.99 -15.29 22.47
C THR A 85 17.73 -14.31 21.57
N ARG A 86 18.75 -13.66 22.15
CA ARG A 86 19.73 -12.86 21.38
C ARG A 86 20.24 -13.75 20.25
N PHE A 87 20.13 -13.26 19.03
CA PHE A 87 20.76 -13.89 17.88
C PHE A 87 22.27 -13.73 18.07
N ASP A 88 22.93 -14.82 18.44
CA ASP A 88 24.39 -14.90 18.44
C ASP A 88 24.91 -14.94 17.00
N GLY A 89 26.04 -14.25 16.80
CA GLY A 89 26.97 -14.54 15.71
C GLY A 89 26.67 -13.84 14.40
N ARG A 90 27.33 -12.69 14.21
CA ARG A 90 27.64 -12.12 12.89
C ARG A 90 28.13 -13.22 11.94
N LYS A 91 27.48 -13.34 10.79
CA LYS A 91 28.17 -13.70 9.55
C LYS A 91 28.26 -12.42 8.76
N ASP A 92 29.48 -11.94 8.58
CA ASP A 92 29.80 -10.84 7.68
C ASP A 92 29.44 -11.29 6.26
N ILE A 93 28.22 -10.98 5.85
CA ILE A 93 27.82 -11.02 4.45
C ILE A 93 28.19 -9.64 3.92
N THR A 94 29.32 -9.59 3.22
CA THR A 94 29.70 -8.46 2.37
C THR A 94 28.48 -7.99 1.59
N HIS A 95 28.01 -6.78 1.89
CA HIS A 95 26.85 -6.16 1.27
C HIS A 95 27.13 -5.82 -0.20
N VAL A 96 27.02 -6.81 -1.08
CA VAL A 96 26.79 -6.55 -2.49
C VAL A 96 25.34 -6.10 -2.61
N MET A 97 25.15 -4.82 -2.87
CA MET A 97 23.82 -4.25 -3.06
C MET A 97 23.16 -4.90 -4.28
N HIS A 98 22.27 -5.86 -4.07
CA HIS A 98 21.38 -6.35 -5.12
C HIS A 98 20.32 -5.28 -5.39
N HIS A 99 20.65 -4.30 -6.22
CA HIS A 99 19.61 -3.64 -7.01
C HIS A 99 18.98 -4.72 -7.91
N PRO A 100 17.65 -4.74 -8.09
CA PRO A 100 17.04 -5.67 -9.00
C PRO A 100 17.65 -5.46 -10.38
N LYS A 101 18.34 -6.48 -10.89
CA LYS A 101 19.08 -6.40 -12.15
C LYS A 101 18.15 -6.45 -13.36
N THR A 102 16.91 -6.90 -13.15
CA THR A 102 15.88 -7.02 -14.18
C THR A 102 14.56 -6.42 -13.73
N LEU A 103 13.77 -5.95 -14.69
CA LEU A 103 12.43 -5.39 -14.46
C LEU A 103 11.52 -6.38 -13.71
N ALA A 104 11.55 -7.66 -14.08
CA ALA A 104 10.79 -8.70 -13.39
C ALA A 104 11.20 -8.88 -11.91
N GLN A 105 12.48 -8.70 -11.56
CA GLN A 105 12.94 -8.72 -10.17
C GLN A 105 12.44 -7.50 -9.39
N PHE A 106 12.51 -6.31 -10.01
CA PHE A 106 12.00 -5.07 -9.42
C PHE A 106 10.51 -5.18 -9.11
N GLU A 107 9.71 -5.68 -10.05
CA GLU A 107 8.27 -5.85 -9.86
C GLU A 107 7.93 -6.84 -8.75
N ARG A 108 8.61 -7.99 -8.70
CA ARG A 108 8.41 -8.97 -7.62
C ARG A 108 8.75 -8.35 -6.26
N HIS A 109 9.82 -7.56 -6.19
CA HIS A 109 10.20 -6.82 -4.99
C HIS A 109 9.13 -5.80 -4.60
N ALA A 110 8.69 -4.97 -5.55
CA ALA A 110 7.68 -3.94 -5.33
C ALA A 110 6.37 -4.54 -4.81
N VAL A 111 5.86 -5.59 -5.47
CA VAL A 111 4.63 -6.28 -5.02
C VAL A 111 4.83 -6.92 -3.66
N HIS A 112 6.02 -7.47 -3.37
CA HIS A 112 6.33 -8.03 -2.05
C HIS A 112 6.27 -6.98 -0.94
N LEU A 113 6.78 -5.78 -1.16
CA LEU A 113 6.70 -4.69 -0.20
C LEU A 113 5.24 -4.36 0.15
N MET A 114 4.42 -4.10 -0.87
CA MET A 114 3.01 -3.78 -0.67
C MET A 114 2.25 -4.94 -0.02
N ALA A 115 2.45 -6.18 -0.49
CA ALA A 115 1.82 -7.37 0.10
C ALA A 115 2.26 -7.60 1.56
N SER A 116 3.48 -7.19 1.94
CA SER A 116 3.95 -7.29 3.32
C SER A 116 3.23 -6.32 4.26
N VAL A 117 2.93 -5.10 3.79
CA VAL A 117 2.17 -4.08 4.53
C VAL A 117 0.71 -4.49 4.62
N LEU A 118 0.05 -4.77 3.49
CA LEU A 118 -1.35 -5.24 3.46
C LEU A 118 -1.55 -6.54 4.22
N GLY A 119 -0.53 -7.39 4.24
CA GLY A 119 -0.54 -8.60 5.05
C GLY A 119 -0.61 -8.31 6.55
N LEU A 120 -0.18 -7.16 7.06
CA LEU A 120 -0.03 -6.92 8.50
C LEU A 120 1.14 -7.71 9.11
N ARG A 121 2.28 -7.75 8.41
CA ARG A 121 3.50 -8.34 8.98
C ARG A 121 4.10 -7.34 9.98
N ARG A 122 4.31 -7.76 11.24
CA ARG A 122 4.80 -6.89 12.35
C ARG A 122 6.04 -6.04 12.04
N ALA A 123 6.95 -6.56 11.22
CA ALA A 123 8.20 -5.86 10.86
C ALA A 123 8.10 -5.03 9.57
N SER A 124 6.93 -4.98 8.94
CA SER A 124 6.73 -4.27 7.67
C SER A 124 6.51 -2.77 7.90
N SER A 125 5.52 -2.39 8.71
CA SER A 125 5.20 -0.99 8.98
C SER A 125 4.48 -0.82 10.32
N PRO A 126 5.15 -0.38 11.41
CA PRO A 126 4.49 -0.11 12.69
C PRO A 126 3.45 1.00 12.61
N PHE A 127 3.67 2.02 11.76
CA PHE A 127 2.68 3.06 11.49
C PHE A 127 2.54 3.30 9.98
N THR A 128 1.36 3.00 9.47
CA THR A 128 0.97 3.25 8.07
C THR A 128 0.03 4.44 8.02
N LEU A 129 0.49 5.52 7.41
CA LEU A 129 -0.32 6.70 7.14
C LEU A 129 -0.98 6.54 5.78
N VAL A 130 -2.30 6.61 5.74
CA VAL A 130 -3.07 6.62 4.51
C VAL A 130 -3.54 8.05 4.27
N LEU A 131 -3.23 8.58 3.09
CA LEU A 131 -3.69 9.88 2.66
C LEU A 131 -4.78 9.68 1.61
N ASP A 132 -5.95 10.25 1.84
CA ASP A 132 -7.05 10.20 0.90
C ASP A 132 -7.65 11.60 0.69
N ASP A 133 -8.61 11.67 -0.21
CA ASP A 133 -9.29 12.89 -0.63
C ASP A 133 -10.72 12.52 -1.03
N LEU A 134 -11.61 13.51 -1.19
CA LEU A 134 -12.98 13.32 -1.64
C LEU A 134 -13.07 12.57 -2.99
N ASN A 135 -12.07 12.75 -3.84
CA ASN A 135 -11.96 12.10 -5.15
C ASN A 135 -11.63 10.61 -5.06
N GLN A 136 -10.95 10.18 -3.99
CA GLN A 136 -10.70 8.77 -3.74
C GLN A 136 -10.54 8.53 -2.25
N ARG A 137 -11.59 8.01 -1.62
CA ARG A 137 -11.60 7.65 -0.20
C ARG A 137 -10.74 6.42 0.09
N ALA A 138 -10.20 6.35 1.31
CA ALA A 138 -9.40 5.23 1.80
C ALA A 138 -10.22 3.93 2.06
N THR A 139 -11.55 3.98 2.05
CA THR A 139 -12.42 2.86 2.43
C THR A 139 -12.08 1.52 1.74
N PRO A 140 -11.82 1.46 0.41
CA PRO A 140 -11.46 0.20 -0.23
C PRO A 140 -10.15 -0.38 0.29
N LEU A 141 -9.17 0.47 0.60
CA LEU A 141 -7.89 0.05 1.19
C LEU A 141 -8.07 -0.45 2.64
N LEU A 142 -8.87 0.26 3.44
CA LEU A 142 -9.15 -0.13 4.82
C LEU A 142 -9.89 -1.48 4.88
N ASN A 143 -10.84 -1.70 3.98
CA ASN A 143 -11.55 -2.98 3.86
C ASN A 143 -10.56 -4.12 3.60
N GLU A 144 -9.57 -3.92 2.73
CA GLU A 144 -8.52 -4.92 2.48
C GLU A 144 -7.66 -5.21 3.71
N PHE A 145 -7.27 -4.19 4.47
CA PHE A 145 -6.58 -4.40 5.75
C PHE A 145 -7.44 -5.21 6.72
N MET A 146 -8.74 -4.92 6.82
CA MET A 146 -9.67 -5.65 7.68
C MET A 146 -9.86 -7.10 7.22
N TYR A 147 -10.11 -7.35 5.94
CA TYR A 147 -10.26 -8.71 5.41
C TYR A 147 -8.99 -9.54 5.61
N ARG A 148 -7.82 -8.95 5.39
CA ARG A 148 -6.54 -9.62 5.64
C ARG A 148 -6.28 -9.84 7.13
N ALA A 149 -6.68 -8.92 8.02
CA ALA A 149 -6.65 -9.12 9.47
C ALA A 149 -7.54 -10.29 9.91
N LEU A 150 -8.79 -10.32 9.44
CA LEU A 150 -9.75 -11.40 9.73
C LEU A 150 -9.22 -12.75 9.25
N SER A 151 -8.63 -12.81 8.05
CA SER A 151 -8.03 -14.04 7.51
C SER A 151 -6.89 -14.59 8.37
N ARG A 152 -6.21 -13.71 9.11
CA ARG A 152 -5.07 -14.04 10.00
C ARG A 152 -5.46 -14.15 11.47
N ASN A 153 -6.74 -13.98 11.78
CA ASN A 153 -7.25 -13.96 13.16
C ASN A 153 -6.58 -12.88 14.02
N VAL A 154 -6.25 -11.73 13.41
CA VAL A 154 -5.71 -10.55 14.11
C VAL A 154 -6.87 -9.78 14.74
N ASN A 155 -6.69 -9.25 15.95
CA ASN A 155 -7.70 -8.42 16.59
C ASN A 155 -7.80 -7.08 15.85
N ILE A 156 -9.01 -6.63 15.53
CA ILE A 156 -9.20 -5.37 14.82
C ILE A 156 -9.89 -4.40 15.76
N VAL A 157 -9.24 -3.28 16.01
CA VAL A 157 -9.77 -2.15 16.78
C VAL A 157 -9.98 -1.02 15.79
N TYR A 158 -11.23 -0.63 15.56
CA TYR A 158 -11.60 0.43 14.63
C TYR A 158 -12.10 1.63 15.43
N VAL A 159 -11.28 2.68 15.45
CA VAL A 159 -11.61 3.97 16.07
C VAL A 159 -12.25 4.83 15.01
N SER A 160 -13.50 5.22 15.27
CA SER A 160 -14.36 5.84 14.27
C SER A 160 -14.80 7.24 14.69
N PHE A 161 -14.53 8.22 13.85
CA PHE A 161 -14.99 9.59 13.93
C PHE A 161 -16.15 9.85 12.95
N GLU A 162 -16.03 9.34 11.72
CA GLU A 162 -16.99 9.57 10.65
C GLU A 162 -17.95 8.37 10.45
N SER A 163 -17.48 7.15 10.69
CA SER A 163 -18.24 5.95 10.35
C SER A 163 -19.19 5.53 11.46
N LYS A 164 -20.50 5.76 11.30
CA LYS A 164 -21.53 5.38 12.31
C LYS A 164 -21.83 3.87 12.40
N ARG A 165 -21.24 3.05 11.54
CA ARG A 165 -21.57 1.63 11.38
C ARG A 165 -20.36 0.77 11.69
N THR A 166 -20.60 -0.36 12.34
CA THR A 166 -19.58 -1.39 12.51
C THR A 166 -19.34 -2.07 11.15
N PRO A 167 -18.10 -2.06 10.62
CA PRO A 167 -17.83 -2.66 9.32
C PRO A 167 -17.99 -4.19 9.34
N HIS A 168 -17.76 -4.82 10.50
CA HIS A 168 -17.94 -6.25 10.67
C HIS A 168 -18.19 -6.60 12.15
N PRO A 169 -19.04 -7.59 12.50
CA PRO A 169 -19.36 -7.95 13.89
C PRO A 169 -18.16 -8.44 14.72
N SER A 170 -17.09 -8.89 14.05
CA SER A 170 -15.85 -9.33 14.71
C SER A 170 -14.84 -8.21 14.95
N VAL A 171 -15.15 -6.98 14.53
CA VAL A 171 -14.31 -5.80 14.75
C VAL A 171 -14.74 -5.13 16.06
N THR A 172 -13.77 -4.82 16.90
CA THR A 172 -14.01 -4.01 18.10
C THR A 172 -14.12 -2.56 17.66
N PHE A 173 -15.32 -2.01 17.78
CA PHE A 173 -15.64 -0.69 17.27
C PHE A 173 -15.71 0.34 18.40
N ILE A 174 -14.95 1.42 18.27
CA ILE A 174 -14.84 2.49 19.25
C ILE A 174 -15.39 3.79 18.63
N PRO A 175 -16.59 4.25 19.03
CA PRO A 175 -17.17 5.49 18.54
C PRO A 175 -16.50 6.71 19.19
N ALA A 176 -15.60 7.37 18.47
CA ALA A 176 -14.88 8.55 18.95
C ALA A 176 -15.68 9.86 18.85
N TRP A 177 -16.86 9.85 18.22
CA TRP A 177 -17.74 11.03 18.14
C TRP A 177 -18.47 11.37 19.44
N ASP A 178 -18.53 10.46 20.43
CA ASP A 178 -19.43 10.58 21.59
C ASP A 178 -18.87 11.43 22.75
N GLY A 179 -18.30 12.60 22.47
CA GLY A 179 -17.82 13.53 23.51
C GLY A 179 -16.64 13.02 24.36
N LEU A 180 -16.10 11.82 24.10
CA LEU A 180 -14.93 11.28 24.80
C LEU A 180 -13.72 12.20 24.68
N THR A 181 -12.91 12.28 25.72
CA THR A 181 -11.60 12.95 25.70
C THR A 181 -10.52 12.06 25.06
N GLY A 182 -9.41 12.64 24.60
CA GLY A 182 -8.28 11.88 24.08
C GLY A 182 -7.74 10.84 25.09
N ALA A 183 -7.66 11.17 26.37
CA ALA A 183 -7.19 10.24 27.40
C ALA A 183 -8.12 9.04 27.59
N THR A 184 -9.44 9.26 27.59
CA THR A 184 -10.42 8.17 27.68
C THR A 184 -10.37 7.28 26.45
N LEU A 185 -10.20 7.86 25.26
CA LEU A 185 -10.11 7.09 24.02
C LEU A 185 -8.84 6.21 23.97
N LEU A 186 -7.70 6.71 24.46
CA LEU A 186 -6.47 5.90 24.61
C LEU A 186 -6.69 4.70 25.54
N ASN A 187 -7.39 4.90 26.67
CA ASN A 187 -7.69 3.82 27.61
C ASN A 187 -8.62 2.76 26.99
N GLU A 188 -9.62 3.16 26.20
CA GLU A 188 -10.49 2.21 25.49
C GLU A 188 -9.72 1.39 24.45
N VAL A 189 -8.83 2.04 23.69
CA VAL A 189 -7.93 1.35 22.75
C VAL A 189 -7.03 0.36 23.51
N GLU A 190 -6.47 0.74 24.65
CA GLU A 190 -5.67 -0.15 25.49
C GLU A 190 -6.49 -1.37 25.97
N GLN A 191 -7.70 -1.14 26.47
CA GLN A 191 -8.60 -2.20 26.93
C GLN A 191 -8.96 -3.18 25.80
N ALA A 192 -9.23 -2.65 24.60
CA ALA A 192 -9.52 -3.46 23.42
C ALA A 192 -8.33 -4.34 22.98
N MET A 193 -7.10 -3.91 23.24
CA MET A 193 -5.88 -4.67 22.89
C MET A 193 -5.40 -5.63 23.97
N LYS A 194 -5.69 -5.36 25.26
CA LYS A 194 -5.14 -6.06 26.42
C LYS A 194 -5.26 -7.60 26.36
N ASN A 195 -6.35 -8.09 25.78
CA ASN A 195 -6.65 -9.51 25.71
C ASN A 195 -6.06 -10.23 24.49
N PHE A 196 -5.33 -9.52 23.62
CA PHE A 196 -4.88 -10.05 22.33
C PHE A 196 -3.36 -9.99 22.20
N THR A 197 -2.80 -10.90 21.38
CA THR A 197 -1.35 -10.93 21.14
C THR A 197 -0.92 -10.04 19.99
N ASP A 198 -1.78 -9.86 18.99
CA ASP A 198 -1.62 -8.95 17.86
C ASP A 198 -2.94 -8.22 17.61
N SER A 199 -2.83 -6.90 17.49
CA SER A 199 -3.95 -6.06 17.07
C SER A 199 -3.57 -5.21 15.86
N LEU A 200 -4.58 -4.89 15.06
CA LEU A 200 -4.58 -3.85 14.05
C LEU A 200 -5.49 -2.74 14.57
N VAL A 201 -4.91 -1.57 14.80
CA VAL A 201 -5.66 -0.36 15.18
C VAL A 201 -5.84 0.49 13.93
N ILE A 202 -7.09 0.72 13.54
CA ILE A 202 -7.46 1.59 12.43
C ILE A 202 -8.09 2.85 13.02
N VAL A 203 -7.60 4.02 12.60
CA VAL A 203 -8.22 5.32 12.88
C VAL A 203 -8.69 5.91 11.55
N ASP A 204 -9.99 6.17 11.43
CA ASP A 204 -10.62 6.67 10.20
C ASP A 204 -10.34 8.17 9.92
N SER A 205 -10.17 9.00 10.95
CA SER A 205 -9.76 10.40 10.78
C SER A 205 -8.74 10.79 11.84
N LEU A 206 -7.47 10.84 11.42
CA LEU A 206 -6.38 11.36 12.25
C LEU A 206 -6.50 12.87 12.47
N HIS A 207 -7.09 13.61 11.52
CA HIS A 207 -7.28 15.05 11.68
C HIS A 207 -8.14 15.35 12.91
N GLU A 208 -9.31 14.71 13.01
CA GLU A 208 -10.24 14.88 14.14
C GLU A 208 -9.64 14.40 15.46
N LEU A 209 -8.83 13.34 15.43
CA LEU A 209 -8.11 12.83 16.59
C LEU A 209 -7.20 13.91 17.23
N PHE A 210 -6.51 14.71 16.40
CA PHE A 210 -5.63 15.79 16.88
C PHE A 210 -6.39 17.09 17.16
N ALA A 211 -7.25 17.49 16.23
CA ALA A 211 -8.02 18.72 16.28
C ALA A 211 -9.02 18.74 17.44
N LEU A 212 -9.91 17.74 17.48
CA LEU A 212 -11.06 17.72 18.38
C LEU A 212 -10.74 17.07 19.73
N LYS A 213 -9.88 16.05 19.74
CA LYS A 213 -9.63 15.24 20.94
C LYS A 213 -8.31 15.53 21.64
N ASP A 214 -7.46 16.35 21.04
CA ASP A 214 -6.14 16.76 21.57
C ASP A 214 -5.27 15.56 21.99
N MET A 215 -5.41 14.43 21.27
CA MET A 215 -4.64 13.22 21.58
C MET A 215 -3.24 13.34 20.98
N SER A 216 -2.18 13.16 21.78
CA SER A 216 -0.83 13.15 21.24
C SER A 216 -0.55 11.89 20.40
N MET A 217 -0.07 12.08 19.17
CA MET A 217 0.30 10.97 18.29
C MET A 217 1.37 10.06 18.91
N ASN A 218 2.30 10.68 19.65
CA ASN A 218 3.38 9.97 20.32
C ASN A 218 2.84 8.98 21.37
N ALA A 219 1.80 9.35 22.12
CA ALA A 219 1.18 8.46 23.09
C ALA A 219 0.47 7.29 22.39
N LEU A 220 -0.30 7.56 21.32
CA LEU A 220 -0.97 6.52 20.56
C LEU A 220 0.04 5.55 19.93
N PHE A 221 1.10 6.07 19.32
CA PHE A 221 2.16 5.25 18.72
C PHE A 221 2.92 4.42 19.77
N ALA A 222 3.27 5.02 20.91
CA ALA A 222 3.95 4.32 22.00
C ALA A 222 3.07 3.18 22.55
N LEU A 223 1.77 3.41 22.73
CA LEU A 223 0.81 2.39 23.14
C LEU A 223 0.75 1.26 22.10
N VAL A 224 0.40 1.56 20.85
CA VAL A 224 0.11 0.53 19.84
C VAL A 224 1.39 -0.20 19.39
N ALA A 225 2.39 0.54 18.94
CA ALA A 225 3.58 -0.03 18.30
C ALA A 225 4.64 -0.49 19.32
N VAL A 226 4.86 0.24 20.41
CA VAL A 226 5.95 -0.08 21.36
C VAL A 226 5.48 -1.05 22.45
N GLN A 227 4.37 -0.75 23.15
CA GLN A 227 3.89 -1.57 24.26
C GLN A 227 3.24 -2.88 23.79
N TYR A 228 2.36 -2.78 22.78
CA TYR A 228 1.59 -3.91 22.26
C TYR A 228 2.19 -4.56 21.00
N ASN A 229 3.24 -4.00 20.40
CA ASN A 229 3.86 -4.51 19.15
C ASN A 229 2.81 -4.80 18.06
N SER A 230 1.81 -3.92 18.00
CA SER A 230 0.65 -3.98 17.13
C SER A 230 0.79 -2.95 16.02
N LEU A 231 -0.07 -3.02 15.01
CA LEU A 231 0.03 -2.19 13.81
C LEU A 231 -0.97 -1.05 13.87
N LEU A 232 -0.51 0.17 13.60
CA LEU A 232 -1.35 1.35 13.50
C LEU A 232 -1.54 1.74 12.04
N VAL A 233 -2.79 1.85 11.61
CA VAL A 233 -3.19 2.42 10.32
C VAL A 233 -4.05 3.64 10.63
N GLY A 234 -3.65 4.80 10.12
CA GLY A 234 -4.43 6.02 10.32
C GLY A 234 -4.65 6.72 8.99
N VAL A 235 -5.88 7.17 8.77
CA VAL A 235 -6.26 7.92 7.57
C VAL A 235 -6.20 9.41 7.87
N TYR A 236 -5.67 10.19 6.93
CA TYR A 236 -5.66 11.64 6.96
C TYR A 236 -6.23 12.16 5.65
N HIS A 237 -7.39 12.80 5.75
CA HIS A 237 -8.09 13.44 4.65
C HIS A 237 -7.36 14.73 4.24
N GLN A 238 -6.90 14.82 3.00
CA GLN A 238 -6.13 15.96 2.49
C GLN A 238 -7.01 17.20 2.20
N ASP A 239 -8.31 16.99 2.00
CA ASP A 239 -9.35 17.99 1.74
C ASP A 239 -9.86 18.72 2.98
N LEU A 240 -9.41 18.33 4.18
CA LEU A 240 -9.73 19.06 5.40
C LEU A 240 -8.83 20.28 5.57
N ALA A 241 -9.46 21.43 5.81
CA ALA A 241 -8.74 22.66 6.10
C ALA A 241 -7.97 22.51 7.42
N PRO A 242 -6.69 22.94 7.47
CA PRO A 242 -5.92 22.90 8.71
C PRO A 242 -6.55 23.85 9.74
N ASP A 243 -6.63 23.39 10.99
CA ASP A 243 -7.08 24.21 12.11
C ASP A 243 -6.16 25.43 12.29
N THR A 244 -6.69 26.63 12.05
CA THR A 244 -5.97 27.90 12.19
C THR A 244 -5.90 28.39 13.65
N THR A 245 -6.53 27.68 14.58
CA THR A 245 -6.82 28.14 15.95
C THR A 245 -5.70 27.86 16.96
N LYS A 246 -4.74 27.00 16.64
CA LYS A 246 -3.59 26.65 17.49
C LYS A 246 -2.30 26.95 16.72
N THR A 247 -1.78 28.16 16.78
CA THR A 247 -0.55 28.51 16.07
C THR A 247 0.51 29.07 17.00
N ASP A 248 1.19 28.17 17.69
CA ASP A 248 2.61 28.38 17.96
C ASP A 248 3.32 28.36 16.59
N PRO A 249 3.98 29.46 16.17
CA PRO A 249 4.61 29.55 14.84
C PRO A 249 5.68 28.50 14.56
N TYR A 250 6.20 27.88 15.62
CA TYR A 250 7.27 26.88 15.57
C TYR A 250 6.75 25.44 15.46
N THR A 251 5.43 25.23 15.60
CA THR A 251 4.85 23.88 15.54
C THR A 251 4.55 23.50 14.10
N PRO A 252 5.08 22.37 13.60
CA PRO A 252 4.80 21.94 12.24
C PRO A 252 3.31 21.57 12.07
N PRO A 253 2.74 21.74 10.87
CA PRO A 253 1.36 21.35 10.62
C PRO A 253 1.19 19.83 10.83
N PRO A 254 -0.01 19.36 11.23
CA PRO A 254 -0.24 17.98 11.66
C PRO A 254 0.12 16.95 10.58
N LEU A 255 -0.19 17.25 9.32
CA LEU A 255 0.19 16.39 8.19
C LEU A 255 1.70 16.18 8.09
N ASN A 256 2.51 17.22 8.32
CA ASN A 256 3.98 17.10 8.26
C ASN A 256 4.53 16.26 9.40
N LEU A 257 3.97 16.42 10.61
CA LEU A 257 4.29 15.58 11.76
C LEU A 257 3.96 14.10 11.47
N LEU A 258 2.78 13.83 10.92
CA LEU A 258 2.35 12.47 10.58
C LEU A 258 3.20 11.86 9.49
N LYS A 259 3.49 12.61 8.41
CA LYS A 259 4.42 12.17 7.36
C LYS A 259 5.80 11.90 7.94
N TYR A 260 6.27 12.67 8.92
CA TYR A 260 7.56 12.41 9.57
C TYR A 260 7.55 11.12 10.39
N LEU A 261 6.50 10.86 11.17
CA LEU A 261 6.38 9.67 12.03
C LEU A 261 6.07 8.38 11.25
N ALA A 262 5.43 8.48 10.09
CA ALA A 262 5.02 7.32 9.29
C ALA A 262 6.21 6.51 8.78
N THR A 263 6.11 5.18 8.90
CA THR A 263 7.05 4.24 8.27
C THR A 263 6.64 3.88 6.85
N THR A 264 5.34 3.90 6.59
CA THR A 264 4.77 3.74 5.24
C THR A 264 3.73 4.82 5.04
N ILE A 265 3.80 5.51 3.89
CA ILE A 265 2.80 6.49 3.46
C ILE A 265 2.13 5.93 2.22
N ILE A 266 0.80 5.91 2.18
CA ILE A 266 0.02 5.43 1.05
C ILE A 266 -0.94 6.54 0.65
N GLU A 267 -0.77 7.09 -0.54
CA GLU A 267 -1.68 8.06 -1.12
C GLU A 267 -2.68 7.36 -2.05
N CYS A 268 -3.97 7.58 -1.81
CA CYS A 268 -5.06 6.99 -2.57
C CYS A 268 -5.43 7.89 -3.76
N LYS A 269 -5.42 7.32 -4.97
CA LYS A 269 -5.81 8.01 -6.21
C LYS A 269 -6.89 7.23 -6.95
N SER A 270 -7.84 7.95 -7.54
CA SER A 270 -8.89 7.33 -8.37
C SER A 270 -8.25 6.74 -9.62
N PHE A 271 -8.62 5.50 -9.96
CA PHE A 271 -8.08 4.82 -11.12
C PHE A 271 -8.47 5.53 -12.43
N ALA A 272 -9.71 6.02 -12.53
CA ALA A 272 -10.17 6.78 -13.69
C ALA A 272 -9.37 8.07 -13.92
N HIS A 273 -9.04 8.80 -12.85
CA HIS A 273 -8.23 10.03 -12.93
C HIS A 273 -6.80 9.73 -13.39
N VAL A 274 -6.20 8.64 -12.89
CA VAL A 274 -4.87 8.18 -13.33
C VAL A 274 -4.88 7.76 -14.80
N LEU A 275 -5.95 7.11 -15.27
CA LEU A 275 -6.11 6.76 -16.68
C LEU A 275 -6.29 8.01 -17.55
N ALA A 276 -7.06 8.99 -17.10
CA ALA A 276 -7.25 10.25 -17.81
C ALA A 276 -5.93 11.03 -17.94
N ALA A 277 -5.14 11.09 -16.86
CA ALA A 277 -3.81 11.68 -16.87
C ALA A 277 -2.88 10.95 -17.85
N LYS A 278 -2.89 9.62 -17.86
CA LYS A 278 -2.13 8.83 -18.83
C LYS A 278 -2.60 9.08 -20.27
N ALA A 279 -3.90 9.14 -20.51
CA ALA A 279 -4.46 9.38 -21.85
C ALA A 279 -4.12 10.78 -22.37
N ALA A 280 -4.11 11.78 -21.50
CA ALA A 280 -3.65 13.13 -21.83
C ALA A 280 -2.16 13.13 -22.18
N ALA A 281 -1.32 12.50 -21.36
CA ALA A 281 0.12 12.37 -21.61
C ALA A 281 0.42 11.66 -22.93
N ALA A 282 -0.29 10.57 -23.25
CA ALA A 282 -0.14 9.85 -24.52
C ALA A 282 -0.54 10.69 -25.75
N ARG A 283 -1.42 11.68 -25.56
CA ARG A 283 -1.86 12.62 -26.61
C ARG A 283 -1.12 13.95 -26.57
N SER A 284 -0.10 14.09 -25.71
CA SER A 284 0.58 15.37 -25.45
C SER A 284 -0.39 16.53 -25.10
N LEU A 285 -1.49 16.21 -24.43
CA LEU A 285 -2.45 17.18 -23.89
C LEU A 285 -2.03 17.61 -22.48
N PRO A 286 -2.46 18.79 -22.01
CA PRO A 286 -2.26 19.19 -20.62
C PRO A 286 -2.87 18.16 -19.68
N GLU A 287 -2.17 17.87 -18.58
CA GLU A 287 -2.65 16.92 -17.58
C GLU A 287 -3.95 17.44 -16.94
N PRO A 288 -5.01 16.62 -16.91
CA PRO A 288 -6.26 17.00 -16.26
C PRO A 288 -6.02 17.20 -14.76
N THR A 289 -6.43 18.36 -14.24
CA THR A 289 -6.37 18.68 -12.82
C THR A 289 -7.61 18.12 -12.11
N PHE A 290 -7.40 17.43 -10.99
CA PHE A 290 -8.47 16.89 -10.15
C PHE A 290 -8.34 17.40 -8.72
N GLY A 291 -9.47 17.47 -8.01
CA GLY A 291 -9.55 17.85 -6.60
C GLY A 291 -9.02 19.23 -6.29
N LEU A 292 -8.23 19.32 -5.22
CA LEU A 292 -7.64 20.57 -4.74
C LEU A 292 -6.80 21.30 -5.80
N LEU A 293 -6.24 20.57 -6.77
CA LEU A 293 -5.43 21.16 -7.85
C LEU A 293 -6.25 21.99 -8.84
N GLN A 294 -7.58 21.80 -8.89
CA GLN A 294 -8.45 22.61 -9.75
C GLN A 294 -8.58 24.06 -9.24
N GLY A 295 -8.19 24.33 -7.99
CA GLY A 295 -8.28 25.66 -7.38
C GLY A 295 -9.72 26.17 -7.26
N ALA A 296 -10.70 25.29 -7.39
CA ALA A 296 -12.10 25.65 -7.31
C ALA A 296 -12.53 25.69 -5.84
N GLU A 297 -13.17 26.79 -5.45
CA GLU A 297 -13.58 27.02 -4.06
C GLU A 297 -14.82 26.18 -3.70
N GLY A 298 -14.83 25.61 -2.49
CA GLY A 298 -15.92 24.81 -1.96
C GLY A 298 -15.64 23.29 -1.96
N ILE A 299 -16.67 22.51 -1.62
CA ILE A 299 -16.58 21.04 -1.57
C ILE A 299 -16.85 20.51 -2.98
N ILE A 300 -15.78 20.12 -3.70
CA ILE A 300 -15.87 19.72 -5.10
C ILE A 300 -15.34 18.30 -5.25
N GLN A 301 -16.23 17.43 -5.73
CA GLN A 301 -15.88 16.08 -6.16
C GLN A 301 -15.82 16.05 -7.69
N CYS A 302 -14.70 15.62 -8.25
CA CYS A 302 -14.56 15.50 -9.69
C CYS A 302 -15.40 14.35 -10.24
N LEU A 303 -15.77 14.45 -11.52
CA LEU A 303 -16.36 13.34 -12.26
C LEU A 303 -15.41 12.13 -12.26
N ASP A 304 -15.98 10.92 -12.29
CA ASP A 304 -15.24 9.66 -12.21
C ASP A 304 -14.34 9.50 -10.96
N ALA A 305 -14.64 10.26 -9.90
CA ALA A 305 -14.11 10.01 -8.56
C ALA A 305 -14.58 8.64 -8.02
N ASN A 306 -13.79 8.06 -7.11
CA ASN A 306 -14.07 6.79 -6.43
C ASN A 306 -14.40 5.65 -7.41
N ASP A 307 -13.51 5.40 -8.38
CA ASP A 307 -13.71 4.36 -9.39
C ASP A 307 -13.93 2.97 -8.74
N THR A 308 -15.03 2.33 -9.13
CA THR A 308 -15.45 1.00 -8.66
C THR A 308 -14.52 -0.13 -9.13
N ARG A 309 -13.74 0.10 -10.19
CA ARG A 309 -12.81 -0.91 -10.74
C ARG A 309 -11.65 -1.21 -9.78
N GLY A 310 -11.27 -0.24 -8.96
CA GLY A 310 -10.17 -0.34 -8.02
C GLY A 310 -9.52 1.01 -7.76
N ILE A 311 -8.54 0.99 -6.87
CA ILE A 311 -7.83 2.18 -6.42
C ILE A 311 -6.37 2.11 -6.84
N VAL A 312 -5.77 3.26 -7.11
CA VAL A 312 -4.32 3.40 -7.31
C VAL A 312 -3.70 3.85 -6.00
N LEU A 313 -2.60 3.20 -5.63
CA LEU A 313 -1.85 3.47 -4.41
C LEU A 313 -0.46 3.98 -4.79
N ASP A 314 -0.20 5.26 -4.53
CA ASP A 314 1.13 5.81 -4.57
C ASP A 314 1.75 5.62 -3.18
N ALA A 315 2.62 4.62 -3.05
CA ALA A 315 3.16 4.22 -1.76
C ALA A 315 4.63 4.59 -1.62
N GLU A 316 4.99 5.08 -0.44
CA GLU A 316 6.35 5.33 0.02
C GLU A 316 6.66 4.43 1.21
N PHE A 317 7.62 3.53 1.05
CA PHE A 317 8.11 2.64 2.10
C PHE A 317 9.46 3.15 2.62
N ARG A 318 9.54 3.44 3.93
CA ARG A 318 10.80 3.87 4.54
C ARG A 318 11.59 2.68 5.07
N ARG A 319 12.80 2.51 4.55
CA ARG A 319 13.70 1.44 4.98
C ARG A 319 14.35 1.80 6.31
N LYS A 320 14.90 0.79 6.99
CA LYS A 320 15.70 0.98 8.21
C LYS A 320 16.94 1.86 8.01
N SER A 321 17.41 1.99 6.77
CA SER A 321 18.51 2.89 6.40
C SER A 321 18.09 4.36 6.27
N GLY A 322 16.80 4.69 6.45
CA GLY A 322 16.25 6.03 6.23
C GLY A 322 15.89 6.34 4.77
N ARG A 323 16.37 5.55 3.80
CA ARG A 323 16.01 5.73 2.38
C ARG A 323 14.55 5.33 2.14
N ALA A 324 13.81 6.19 1.46
CA ALA A 324 12.46 5.94 1.00
C ALA A 324 12.45 5.24 -0.37
N GLU A 325 11.58 4.25 -0.53
CA GLU A 325 11.30 3.56 -1.78
C GLU A 325 9.87 3.82 -2.19
N LYS A 326 9.68 4.38 -3.39
CA LYS A 326 8.37 4.76 -3.91
C LYS A 326 7.92 3.75 -4.96
N GLY A 327 6.62 3.46 -5.00
CA GLY A 327 6.02 2.59 -6.00
C GLY A 327 4.55 2.91 -6.23
N LYS A 328 4.08 2.69 -7.47
CA LYS A 328 2.68 2.82 -7.86
C LYS A 328 2.04 1.46 -7.99
N TYR A 329 0.94 1.24 -7.28
CA TYR A 329 0.26 -0.03 -7.22
C TYR A 329 -1.20 0.13 -7.62
N PHE A 330 -1.77 -0.92 -8.18
CA PHE A 330 -3.19 -1.05 -8.41
C PHE A 330 -3.77 -2.10 -7.48
N LEU A 331 -4.82 -1.73 -6.77
CA LEU A 331 -5.56 -2.60 -5.87
C LEU A 331 -7.02 -2.64 -6.32
N ARG A 332 -7.44 -3.80 -6.85
CA ARG A 332 -8.86 -4.05 -7.14
C ARG A 332 -9.63 -4.40 -5.85
N PRO A 333 -10.97 -4.25 -5.83
CA PRO A 333 -11.78 -4.73 -4.72
C PRO A 333 -11.66 -6.25 -4.53
N SER A 334 -11.62 -6.70 -3.27
CA SER A 334 -11.69 -8.12 -2.90
C SER A 334 -12.97 -8.77 -3.39
N ARG A 335 -12.86 -10.03 -3.80
CA ARG A 335 -14.00 -10.90 -4.11
C ARG A 335 -13.97 -12.10 -3.18
N GLY A 336 -15.15 -12.66 -2.85
CA GLY A 336 -15.22 -13.88 -2.03
C GLY A 336 -14.43 -15.06 -2.61
N SER A 337 -14.30 -15.14 -3.95
CA SER A 337 -13.49 -16.16 -4.63
C SER A 337 -12.00 -16.09 -4.33
N ASP A 338 -11.48 -14.93 -3.90
CA ASP A 338 -10.05 -14.70 -3.65
C ASP A 338 -9.57 -15.36 -2.36
N TYR A 339 -10.48 -15.66 -1.45
CA TYR A 339 -10.20 -16.29 -0.17
C TYR A 339 -10.59 -17.77 -0.21
N HIS A 340 -9.87 -18.58 0.57
CA HIS A 340 -10.35 -19.91 0.89
C HIS A 340 -11.58 -19.83 1.78
N GLU A 341 -12.38 -20.90 1.77
CA GLU A 341 -13.42 -21.07 2.77
C GLU A 341 -12.79 -21.15 4.16
N ALA A 342 -13.51 -20.69 5.18
CA ALA A 342 -13.01 -20.71 6.55
C ALA A 342 -12.86 -22.16 7.05
N LEU A 343 -11.62 -22.63 7.16
CA LEU A 343 -11.30 -24.02 7.52
C LEU A 343 -11.46 -24.31 9.02
N LEU A 344 -11.46 -23.27 9.87
CA LEU A 344 -11.46 -23.42 11.32
C LEU A 344 -12.74 -22.89 11.98
N PRO A 345 -13.28 -23.59 13.00
CA PRO A 345 -14.46 -23.15 13.71
C PRO A 345 -14.20 -21.80 14.42
N GLY A 346 -14.80 -20.72 13.92
CA GLY A 346 -14.66 -19.36 14.49
C GLY A 346 -13.84 -18.38 13.64
N GLN A 347 -13.31 -18.82 12.50
CA GLN A 347 -12.82 -17.89 11.48
C GLN A 347 -13.97 -17.41 10.60
N VAL A 348 -14.00 -16.11 10.35
CA VAL A 348 -14.98 -15.48 9.46
C VAL A 348 -14.56 -15.61 8.00
N MET A 349 -13.25 -15.50 7.74
CA MET A 349 -12.66 -15.48 6.40
C MET A 349 -11.46 -16.43 6.37
N GLY A 350 -11.33 -17.23 5.30
CA GLY A 350 -10.16 -18.09 5.11
C GLY A 350 -8.95 -17.31 4.59
N THR A 351 -7.86 -18.02 4.31
CA THR A 351 -6.61 -17.39 3.85
C THR A 351 -6.71 -16.93 2.40
N LEU A 352 -6.00 -15.85 2.05
CA LEU A 352 -5.91 -15.37 0.67
C LEU A 352 -5.26 -16.43 -0.23
N LYS A 353 -5.89 -16.75 -1.38
CA LYS A 353 -5.39 -17.74 -2.35
C LYS A 353 -4.19 -17.23 -3.12
N LYS A 354 -4.30 -16.02 -3.66
CA LYS A 354 -3.30 -15.39 -4.52
C LYS A 354 -3.31 -13.88 -4.30
N GLU A 355 -2.12 -13.29 -4.28
CA GLU A 355 -1.98 -11.84 -4.23
C GLU A 355 -2.54 -11.23 -5.52
N PHE A 356 -3.46 -10.28 -5.38
CA PHE A 356 -4.09 -9.59 -6.51
C PHE A 356 -3.68 -8.11 -6.61
N VAL A 357 -2.80 -7.64 -5.72
CA VAL A 357 -2.12 -6.36 -5.86
C VAL A 357 -1.09 -6.49 -6.97
N THR A 358 -1.08 -5.53 -7.87
CA THR A 358 -0.13 -5.48 -8.99
C THR A 358 0.52 -4.11 -9.07
N THR A 359 1.72 -4.02 -9.63
CA THR A 359 2.26 -2.73 -10.08
C THR A 359 1.30 -2.10 -11.09
N LEU A 360 1.16 -0.78 -11.06
CA LEU A 360 0.26 -0.06 -11.98
C LEU A 360 0.56 -0.39 -13.45
N ASP A 361 1.84 -0.52 -13.79
CA ASP A 361 2.31 -0.84 -15.15
C ASP A 361 1.91 -2.23 -15.65
N LYS A 362 1.44 -3.13 -14.78
CA LYS A 362 0.94 -4.46 -15.16
C LYS A 362 -0.57 -4.51 -15.35
N ASN A 363 -1.28 -3.45 -14.99
CA ASN A 363 -2.71 -3.43 -15.18
C ASN A 363 -2.99 -3.33 -16.69
N PRO A 364 -3.72 -4.28 -17.30
CA PRO A 364 -3.95 -4.30 -18.74
C PRO A 364 -4.71 -3.06 -19.24
N VAL A 365 -5.56 -2.46 -18.39
CA VAL A 365 -6.29 -1.22 -18.73
C VAL A 365 -5.37 0.00 -18.69
N TYR A 366 -4.32 -0.06 -17.88
CA TYR A 366 -3.31 1.00 -17.82
C TYR A 366 -2.26 0.82 -18.92
N MET A 367 -1.85 -0.40 -19.28
CA MET A 367 -0.82 -0.65 -20.30
C MET A 367 -1.22 -0.10 -21.69
N SER A 368 -0.25 0.48 -22.40
CA SER A 368 -0.40 0.79 -23.84
C SER A 368 -0.03 -0.44 -24.68
N ASP A 369 -0.57 -0.54 -25.89
CA ASP A 369 -0.33 -1.66 -26.81
C ASP A 369 1.18 -1.86 -27.12
N GLU A 370 1.97 -0.78 -27.14
CA GLU A 370 3.43 -0.82 -27.30
C GLU A 370 4.15 -1.50 -26.12
N VAL A 371 3.70 -1.22 -24.89
CA VAL A 371 4.27 -1.83 -23.66
C VAL A 371 3.84 -3.29 -23.53
N ILE A 372 2.65 -3.66 -24.03
CA ILE A 372 2.21 -5.05 -24.12
C ILE A 372 3.18 -5.84 -25.04
N GLY A 373 3.61 -5.27 -26.16
CA GLY A 373 4.63 -5.85 -27.04
C GLY A 373 5.97 -6.08 -26.33
N LEU A 374 6.47 -5.10 -25.60
CA LEU A 374 7.74 -5.17 -24.86
C LEU A 374 7.69 -6.17 -23.69
N VAL A 375 6.59 -6.22 -22.94
CA VAL A 375 6.43 -7.17 -21.82
C VAL A 375 6.30 -8.61 -22.31
N ASN A 376 5.60 -8.82 -23.43
CA ASN A 376 5.52 -10.14 -24.07
C ASN A 376 6.88 -10.60 -24.63
N ALA A 377 7.66 -9.68 -25.21
CA ALA A 377 9.03 -9.97 -25.66
C ALA A 377 9.97 -10.31 -24.49
N ALA A 378 9.87 -9.58 -23.36
CA ALA A 378 10.67 -9.83 -22.16
C ALA A 378 10.26 -11.14 -21.43
N ALA A 379 8.99 -11.53 -21.49
CA ALA A 379 8.49 -12.75 -20.86
C ALA A 379 8.90 -14.04 -21.62
N ASN A 380 9.06 -13.95 -22.95
CA ASN A 380 9.32 -15.11 -23.80
C ASN A 380 10.80 -15.42 -24.03
N GLY A 381 11.75 -14.63 -23.50
CA GLY A 381 13.19 -14.93 -23.54
C GLY A 381 13.79 -15.10 -24.95
N ASN A 382 13.02 -14.87 -26.01
CA ASN A 382 13.44 -15.05 -27.39
C ASN A 382 14.12 -13.76 -27.88
N VAL A 383 15.40 -13.65 -27.56
CA VAL A 383 16.34 -12.79 -28.30
C VAL A 383 16.54 -13.44 -29.68
N GLY A 384 15.64 -13.17 -30.63
CA GLY A 384 15.76 -13.77 -31.96
C GLY A 384 14.50 -13.78 -32.79
N ALA A 385 13.71 -12.71 -32.80
CA ALA A 385 12.75 -12.50 -33.85
C ALA A 385 12.85 -11.04 -34.30
N LYS A 386 13.29 -10.85 -35.55
CA LYS A 386 13.06 -9.64 -36.33
C LYS A 386 11.56 -9.35 -36.27
N THR A 387 11.16 -8.51 -35.34
CA THR A 387 9.89 -7.81 -35.41
C THR A 387 10.30 -6.39 -35.69
N ASP A 388 9.78 -5.86 -36.78
CA ASP A 388 9.91 -4.48 -37.20
C ASP A 388 9.71 -3.57 -35.99
N ILE A 389 10.83 -3.21 -35.36
CA ILE A 389 10.88 -2.14 -34.39
C ILE A 389 10.53 -0.95 -35.24
N VAL A 390 9.30 -0.49 -35.05
CA VAL A 390 8.80 0.86 -35.36
C VAL A 390 9.93 1.69 -35.96
N GLU A 391 9.86 1.91 -37.27
CA GLU A 391 10.66 2.95 -37.92
C GLU A 391 10.48 4.20 -37.06
N SER A 392 11.48 4.46 -36.21
CA SER A 392 11.65 5.73 -35.54
C SER A 392 11.49 6.76 -36.64
N THR A 393 10.53 7.67 -36.50
CA THR A 393 10.24 8.70 -37.51
C THR A 393 11.46 9.58 -37.80
N PHE A 394 12.54 9.40 -37.04
CA PHE A 394 13.90 9.76 -37.41
C PHE A 394 14.82 8.56 -37.26
N GLU A 395 15.18 7.90 -38.36
CA GLU A 395 16.36 7.04 -38.39
C GLU A 395 17.61 7.93 -38.25
N LEU A 396 18.14 8.06 -37.04
CA LEU A 396 19.45 8.68 -36.78
C LEU A 396 20.63 7.77 -37.21
N GLY A 397 20.35 6.75 -38.02
CA GLY A 397 21.37 5.94 -38.65
C GLY A 397 21.96 6.68 -39.85
N LEU A 398 23.29 6.77 -39.93
CA LEU A 398 23.93 7.21 -41.17
C LEU A 398 23.55 6.21 -42.27
N THR A 399 22.88 6.70 -43.32
CA THR A 399 22.64 5.94 -44.54
C THR A 399 23.97 5.42 -45.09
N GLU A 400 23.95 4.33 -45.86
CA GLU A 400 25.19 3.76 -46.43
C GLU A 400 25.97 4.80 -47.26
N LYS A 401 25.26 5.72 -47.92
CA LYS A 401 25.85 6.85 -48.65
C LYS A 401 26.57 7.83 -47.72
N GLN A 402 26.01 8.13 -46.55
CA GLN A 402 26.65 9.01 -45.55
C GLN A 402 27.82 8.33 -44.85
N LYS A 403 27.77 7.01 -44.64
CA LYS A 403 28.92 6.22 -44.15
C LYS A 403 30.06 6.20 -45.17
N ALA A 404 29.74 6.03 -46.46
CA ALA A 404 30.72 6.09 -47.54
C ALA A 404 31.34 7.49 -47.64
N ALA A 405 30.53 8.54 -47.62
CA ALA A 405 31.00 9.92 -47.64
C ALA A 405 31.89 10.25 -46.43
N ARG A 406 31.54 9.76 -45.22
CA ARG A 406 32.40 9.90 -44.03
C ARG A 406 33.73 9.16 -44.19
N GLY A 407 33.75 8.00 -44.84
CA GLY A 407 34.96 7.23 -45.11
C GLY A 407 35.86 7.88 -46.17
N GLU A 408 35.28 8.65 -47.09
CA GLU A 408 35.99 9.36 -48.17
C GLU A 408 36.52 10.74 -47.75
N VAL A 409 36.05 11.27 -46.61
CA VAL A 409 36.60 12.49 -46.00
C VAL A 409 37.99 12.17 -45.42
N VAL A 410 39.02 12.47 -46.20
CA VAL A 410 40.42 12.40 -45.78
C VAL A 410 40.75 13.64 -44.96
N LEU A 411 40.79 13.47 -43.64
CA LEU A 411 41.30 14.50 -42.75
C LEU A 411 42.84 14.55 -42.85
N PRO A 412 43.45 15.74 -43.03
CA PRO A 412 44.90 15.89 -42.88
C PRO A 412 45.33 15.34 -41.52
N TYR A 413 46.37 14.50 -41.49
CA TYR A 413 46.97 13.86 -40.30
C TYR A 413 46.20 12.69 -39.64
N PHE A 414 45.06 12.25 -40.18
CA PHE A 414 44.33 11.09 -39.63
C PHE A 414 45.04 9.75 -39.84
N ASP A 415 45.82 9.63 -40.91
CA ASP A 415 46.65 8.44 -41.18
C ASP A 415 47.83 8.30 -40.21
N ALA A 416 48.32 9.41 -39.65
CA ALA A 416 49.37 9.39 -38.63
C ALA A 416 48.89 8.72 -37.32
N GLN A 417 47.58 8.75 -37.06
CA GLN A 417 46.98 8.15 -35.88
C GLN A 417 46.74 6.63 -36.04
N LYS A 418 46.55 6.15 -37.27
CA LYS A 418 46.38 4.71 -37.56
C LYS A 418 47.71 3.96 -37.72
N THR A 419 48.73 4.62 -38.25
CA THR A 419 50.05 3.99 -38.50
C THR A 419 50.95 3.91 -37.26
N MET A 420 50.67 4.64 -36.18
CA MET A 420 51.38 4.52 -34.88
C MET A 420 50.69 3.57 -33.88
N GLY A 421 49.78 2.72 -34.34
CA GLY A 421 48.94 1.85 -33.51
C GLY A 421 49.57 0.56 -32.99
N GLU A 422 50.89 0.49 -32.72
CA GLU A 422 51.49 -0.68 -32.06
C GLU A 422 52.31 -0.39 -30.79
N ALA A 423 52.50 0.87 -30.40
CA ALA A 423 53.02 1.21 -29.07
C ALA A 423 52.49 2.58 -28.64
N GLY A 424 51.72 2.58 -27.56
CA GLY A 424 50.84 3.69 -27.20
C GLY A 424 51.56 4.95 -26.71
N GLU A 425 51.08 6.10 -27.19
CA GLU A 425 50.95 7.35 -26.43
C GLU A 425 50.13 8.35 -27.28
N GLY A 426 48.82 8.13 -27.38
CA GLY A 426 47.94 9.01 -28.15
C GLY A 426 47.37 10.12 -27.27
N GLY A 427 47.83 11.36 -27.47
CA GLY A 427 47.14 12.57 -27.03
C GLY A 427 47.52 13.11 -25.66
N ARG A 428 48.81 13.41 -25.42
CA ARG A 428 49.20 14.34 -24.36
C ARG A 428 49.16 15.76 -24.92
N ILE A 429 48.18 16.56 -24.50
CA ILE A 429 48.22 18.00 -24.69
C ILE A 429 49.25 18.50 -23.68
N LEU A 430 50.42 18.93 -24.16
CA LEU A 430 51.40 19.59 -23.32
C LEU A 430 50.93 21.03 -23.15
N TYR A 431 50.46 21.36 -21.95
CA TYR A 431 50.20 22.74 -21.56
C TYR A 431 51.53 23.36 -21.12
N ASP A 432 51.97 24.39 -21.84
CA ASP A 432 53.17 25.15 -21.51
C ASP A 432 52.71 26.42 -20.78
N MET A 433 52.97 26.50 -19.48
CA MET A 433 52.57 27.64 -18.64
C MET A 433 53.28 28.91 -19.14
N GLY A 434 52.49 29.89 -19.58
CA GLY A 434 53.02 31.22 -19.92
C GLY A 434 53.42 31.96 -18.65
N SER A 435 54.50 32.74 -18.72
CA SER A 435 55.00 33.56 -17.59
C SER A 435 54.06 34.69 -17.15
N GLU A 436 52.88 34.80 -17.76
CA GLU A 436 51.84 35.79 -17.49
C GLU A 436 50.63 35.17 -16.77
N ASP A 437 50.66 33.88 -16.44
CA ASP A 437 49.58 33.19 -15.74
C ASP A 437 49.80 33.28 -14.22
N ASP A 438 49.18 34.29 -13.60
CA ASP A 438 49.18 34.58 -12.17
C ASP A 438 48.19 33.65 -11.44
N PHE A 439 48.61 32.40 -11.27
CA PHE A 439 47.90 31.42 -10.44
C PHE A 439 47.97 31.86 -8.97
N ASP A 440 46.89 32.49 -8.48
CA ASP A 440 46.74 32.91 -7.08
C ASP A 440 46.48 31.68 -6.18
N GLU A 441 47.36 31.43 -5.22
CA GLU A 441 47.39 30.23 -4.36
C GLU A 441 46.21 30.16 -3.34
N GLU A 442 45.21 31.05 -3.42
CA GLU A 442 44.13 31.20 -2.43
C GLU A 442 42.77 30.59 -2.87
N GLU A 443 42.64 30.06 -4.10
CA GLU A 443 41.34 29.59 -4.63
C GLU A 443 41.00 28.10 -4.37
N ASP A 444 41.93 27.30 -3.84
CA ASP A 444 41.77 25.83 -3.74
C ASP A 444 41.29 25.31 -2.36
N GLU A 445 40.70 26.14 -1.50
CA GLU A 445 39.97 25.66 -0.30
C GLU A 445 38.46 25.97 -0.35
N ILE A 446 37.71 25.28 -1.23
CA ILE A 446 36.24 25.11 -1.09
C ILE A 446 35.81 23.68 -1.37
#